data_AF-A0A1I3X3F8-F1
#
_entry.id   AF-A0A1I3X3F8-F1
#
_cell.length_a   1.000
_cell.length_b   1.000
_cell.length_c   1.000
_cell.angle_alpha   90.00
_cell.angle_beta   90.00
_cell.angle_gamma   90.00
#
_symmetry.space_group_name_H-M   'P 1'
#
loop_
_entity.id
_entity.type
_entity.pdbx_description
1 polymer ?
#
loop_
_entity_poly.entity_id
_entity_poly.type
_entity_poly.pdbx_seq_one_letter_code
_entity_poly.pdbx_strand_id
1 'polypeptide(L)'
;MSNENNKLDTSCPDDCDLLIVPSRKYVKDTIDKKIEEHAQSRNHPYATHVEPGFVTLSDETDSDSELTAATSKAVKKAYDLANTANQNALKNNMIGVGQIWQNVTKNRTAGTVYVNETSSPIQVIITGQSGENGGTSDILVNEVHIATLGNFRDHTIYRSVTFIVPVGMTYWIEATAQIKYWSELR
;
A
#
# COMPACT_ATOMS: atom_id res chain seq x y z
N MET A 1 48.05 43.17 45.54
CA MET A 1 48.03 43.30 44.07
C MET A 1 47.40 42.03 43.52
N SER A 2 46.32 42.16 42.76
CA SER A 2 45.50 41.05 42.25
C SER A 2 46.18 40.45 41.01
N ASN A 3 46.59 39.18 41.08
CA ASN A 3 47.09 38.45 39.91
C ASN A 3 45.91 37.89 39.12
N GLU A 4 45.27 38.73 38.30
CA GLU A 4 44.11 38.33 37.48
C GLU A 4 44.50 37.60 36.18
N ASN A 5 45.78 37.52 35.83
CA ASN A 5 46.23 36.93 34.57
C ASN A 5 47.20 35.75 34.79
N ASN A 6 46.68 34.54 34.98
CA ASN A 6 47.47 33.31 35.09
C ASN A 6 47.86 32.73 33.70
N LYS A 7 48.30 33.58 32.76
CA LYS A 7 48.93 33.13 31.51
C LYS A 7 50.43 33.23 31.70
N LEU A 8 51.10 32.11 32.02
CA LEU A 8 52.55 32.08 32.21
C LEU A 8 53.26 32.16 30.85
N ASP A 9 54.13 33.16 30.69
CA ASP A 9 55.01 33.36 29.53
C ASP A 9 56.46 32.98 29.90
N THR A 10 56.63 31.79 30.48
CA THR A 10 57.94 31.29 30.93
C THR A 10 58.08 29.82 30.56
N SER A 11 59.09 29.49 29.75
CA SER A 11 59.47 28.11 29.41
C SER A 11 59.99 27.38 30.65
N CYS A 12 59.37 26.25 31.02
CA CYS A 12 59.95 25.36 32.03
C CYS A 12 61.00 24.46 31.35
N PRO A 13 62.23 24.38 31.88
CA PRO A 13 63.19 23.34 31.51
C PRO A 13 62.71 21.96 31.96
N ASP A 14 63.21 20.90 31.31
CA ASP A 14 62.68 19.52 31.27
C ASP A 14 62.53 18.74 32.60
N ASP A 15 62.73 19.35 33.78
CA ASP A 15 62.61 18.70 35.11
C ASP A 15 61.78 19.54 36.11
N CYS A 16 60.65 20.07 35.65
CA CYS A 16 59.69 20.80 36.48
C CYS A 16 58.52 19.91 36.90
N ASP A 17 58.47 19.48 38.17
CA ASP A 17 57.24 18.99 38.82
C ASP A 17 56.31 20.18 39.19
N LEU A 18 56.10 21.09 38.23
CA LEU A 18 55.34 22.32 38.40
C LEU A 18 53.85 22.06 38.14
N LEU A 19 53.07 21.93 39.22
CA LEU A 19 51.62 21.77 39.13
C LEU A 19 50.94 23.12 38.83
N ILE A 20 50.65 23.39 37.55
CA ILE A 20 49.88 24.56 37.15
C ILE A 20 48.39 24.22 37.29
N VAL A 21 47.75 24.73 38.35
CA VAL A 21 46.30 24.61 38.55
C VAL A 21 45.60 25.96 38.33
N PRO A 22 44.62 26.04 37.42
CA PRO A 22 43.82 27.24 37.23
C PRO A 22 43.06 27.61 38.50
N SER A 23 42.93 28.91 38.78
CA SER A 23 42.07 29.36 39.87
C SER A 23 40.61 29.12 39.51
N ARG A 24 39.77 28.77 40.51
CA ARG A 24 38.33 28.57 40.32
C ARG A 24 37.66 29.78 39.66
N LYS A 25 38.11 30.99 39.98
CA LYS A 25 37.60 32.25 39.42
C LYS A 25 37.93 32.37 37.93
N TYR A 26 39.20 32.13 37.56
CA TYR A 26 39.63 32.18 36.16
C TYR A 26 38.85 31.17 35.29
N VAL A 27 38.63 29.97 35.80
CA VAL A 27 37.84 28.95 35.08
C VAL A 27 36.40 29.39 34.88
N LYS A 28 35.75 29.93 35.92
CA LYS A 28 34.37 30.45 35.81
C LYS A 28 34.27 31.60 34.82
N ASP A 29 35.13 32.62 34.97
CA ASP A 29 35.10 33.80 34.11
C ASP A 29 35.36 33.44 32.64
N THR A 30 36.20 32.43 32.38
CA THR A 30 36.43 31.91 31.03
C THR A 30 35.22 31.15 30.48
N ILE A 31 34.58 30.33 31.30
CA ILE A 31 33.37 29.58 30.91
C ILE A 31 32.22 30.54 30.62
N ASP A 32 31.97 31.51 31.49
CA ASP A 32 30.89 32.49 31.34
C ASP A 32 31.09 33.30 30.06
N LYS A 33 32.31 33.76 29.80
CA LYS A 33 32.65 34.44 28.54
C LYS A 33 32.44 33.55 27.32
N LYS A 34 32.81 32.27 27.40
CA LYS A 34 32.63 31.32 26.28
C LYS A 34 31.16 30.98 26.03
N ILE A 35 30.34 30.92 27.08
CA ILE A 35 28.88 30.74 26.97
C ILE A 35 28.26 31.98 26.33
N GLU A 36 28.66 33.17 26.74
CA GLU A 36 28.18 34.43 26.15
C GLU A 36 28.58 34.53 24.66
N GLU A 37 29.84 34.22 24.33
CA GLU A 37 30.32 34.12 22.94
C GLU A 37 29.56 33.05 22.15
N HIS A 38 29.22 31.90 22.75
CA HIS A 38 28.44 30.85 22.09
C HIS A 38 26.99 31.29 21.84
N ALA A 39 26.36 31.91 22.82
CA ALA A 39 24.98 32.42 22.72
C ALA A 39 24.85 33.52 21.67
N GLN A 40 25.85 34.39 21.52
CA GLN A 40 25.87 35.44 20.49
C GLN A 40 26.30 34.91 19.11
N SER A 41 27.21 33.93 19.05
CA SER A 41 27.71 33.39 17.77
C SER A 41 26.77 32.39 17.10
N ARG A 42 26.00 31.63 17.88
CA ARG A 42 25.00 30.73 17.30
C ARG A 42 23.59 31.34 17.33
N ASN A 43 23.34 32.31 16.46
CA ASN A 43 21.99 32.80 16.16
C ASN A 43 21.23 31.73 15.35
N HIS A 44 20.74 30.69 16.03
CA HIS A 44 20.15 29.50 15.43
C HIS A 44 18.89 29.74 14.62
N PRO A 45 19.00 29.86 13.29
CA PRO A 45 17.82 29.96 12.47
C PRO A 45 17.26 28.56 12.25
N TYR A 46 16.04 28.50 11.75
CA TYR A 46 15.56 27.28 11.11
C TYR A 46 16.45 26.93 9.91
N ALA A 47 16.64 25.64 9.67
CA ALA A 47 17.32 25.19 8.48
C ALA A 47 16.52 25.60 7.24
N THR A 48 17.23 25.95 6.18
CA THR A 48 16.67 26.17 4.85
C THR A 48 17.32 25.19 3.87
N HIS A 49 16.85 25.17 2.63
CA HIS A 49 17.50 24.38 1.58
C HIS A 49 18.92 24.85 1.23
N VAL A 50 19.32 26.05 1.66
CA VAL A 50 20.61 26.67 1.34
C VAL A 50 21.50 26.79 2.58
N GLU A 51 20.92 27.11 3.73
CA GLU A 51 21.63 27.40 4.96
C GLU A 51 21.29 26.40 6.07
N PRO A 52 22.30 25.85 6.79
CA PRO A 52 22.07 24.91 7.87
C PRO A 52 21.41 25.58 9.09
N GLY A 53 20.57 24.84 9.81
CA GLY A 53 19.86 25.33 11.00
C GLY A 53 19.15 24.21 11.78
N PHE A 54 18.19 24.57 12.65
CA PHE A 54 17.34 23.59 13.34
C PHE A 54 16.10 23.22 12.52
N VAL A 55 15.62 22.00 12.70
CA VAL A 55 14.37 21.51 12.10
C VAL A 55 13.50 20.90 13.18
N THR A 56 12.19 21.00 13.01
CA THR A 56 11.21 20.23 13.79
C THR A 56 10.88 18.93 13.05
N LEU A 57 10.40 17.93 13.77
CA LEU A 57 10.06 16.63 13.18
C LEU A 57 8.56 16.49 13.04
N SER A 58 8.10 15.92 11.92
CA SER A 58 6.69 15.65 11.66
C SER A 58 6.45 14.19 11.28
N ASP A 59 5.35 13.64 11.79
CA ASP A 59 4.83 12.30 11.46
C ASP A 59 3.75 12.36 10.34
N GLU A 60 3.45 13.55 9.83
CA GLU A 60 2.48 13.76 8.75
C GLU A 60 3.02 13.19 7.41
N THR A 61 2.10 12.75 6.56
CA THR A 61 2.42 12.09 5.27
C THR A 61 2.09 12.93 4.04
N ASP A 62 1.45 14.07 4.27
CA ASP A 62 0.81 14.97 3.32
C ASP A 62 1.03 16.44 3.72
N SER A 63 2.12 16.70 4.48
CA SER A 63 2.48 18.04 4.93
C SER A 63 3.22 18.81 3.84
N ASP A 64 2.81 20.05 3.60
CA ASP A 64 3.48 20.99 2.69
C ASP A 64 4.52 21.88 3.41
N SER A 65 4.82 21.60 4.68
CA SER A 65 5.72 22.40 5.51
C SER A 65 7.19 22.23 5.09
N GLU A 66 7.85 23.35 4.76
CA GLU A 66 9.29 23.40 4.47
C GLU A 66 10.17 23.48 5.74
N LEU A 67 9.58 23.65 6.92
CA LEU A 67 10.31 23.82 8.20
C LEU A 67 10.48 22.52 8.99
N THR A 68 9.77 21.47 8.58
CA THR A 68 9.70 20.19 9.29
C THR A 68 10.33 19.07 8.48
N ALA A 69 11.11 18.20 9.12
CA ALA A 69 11.60 16.98 8.52
C ALA A 69 10.67 15.79 8.82
N ALA A 70 10.44 14.95 7.81
CA ALA A 70 9.67 13.72 7.97
C ALA A 70 10.40 12.70 8.85
N THR A 71 9.68 12.07 9.78
CA THR A 71 10.22 10.96 10.58
C THR A 71 10.16 9.63 9.82
N SER A 72 10.87 8.61 10.32
CA SER A 72 10.74 7.24 9.80
C SER A 72 9.30 6.70 9.90
N LYS A 73 8.50 7.20 10.84
CA LYS A 73 7.09 6.84 11.00
C LYS A 73 6.22 7.42 9.89
N ALA A 74 6.44 8.68 9.50
CA ALA A 74 5.80 9.25 8.31
C ALA A 74 6.13 8.43 7.06
N VAL A 75 7.41 8.14 6.84
CA VAL A 75 7.87 7.34 5.68
C VAL A 75 7.25 5.95 5.68
N LYS A 76 7.19 5.29 6.84
CA LYS A 76 6.57 3.96 6.99
C LYS A 76 5.08 4.00 6.65
N LYS A 77 4.35 5.00 7.15
CA LYS A 77 2.93 5.18 6.86
C LYS A 77 2.68 5.40 5.37
N ALA A 78 3.48 6.24 4.70
CA ALA A 78 3.39 6.45 3.25
C ALA A 78 3.67 5.14 2.47
N TYR A 79 4.69 4.38 2.88
CA TYR A 79 5.01 3.09 2.28
C TYR A 79 3.87 2.07 2.43
N ASP A 80 3.29 1.96 3.62
CA ASP A 80 2.20 1.03 3.89
C ASP A 80 0.95 1.39 3.05
N LEU A 81 0.62 2.68 2.92
CA LEU A 81 -0.45 3.16 2.03
C LEU A 81 -0.19 2.81 0.56
N ALA A 82 1.03 3.02 0.07
CA ALA A 82 1.43 2.67 -1.29
C ALA A 82 1.35 1.15 -1.54
N ASN A 83 1.77 0.34 -0.57
CA ASN A 83 1.66 -1.12 -0.67
C ASN A 83 0.20 -1.58 -0.71
N THR A 84 -0.68 -1.01 0.12
CA THR A 84 -2.12 -1.29 0.07
C THR A 84 -2.73 -0.91 -1.28
N ALA A 85 -2.39 0.26 -1.83
CA ALA A 85 -2.85 0.67 -3.15
C ALA A 85 -2.41 -0.31 -4.25
N ASN A 86 -1.15 -0.76 -4.21
CA ASN A 86 -0.64 -1.76 -5.15
C ASN A 86 -1.38 -3.10 -5.05
N GLN A 87 -1.65 -3.58 -3.83
CA GLN A 87 -2.44 -4.81 -3.63
C GLN A 87 -3.88 -4.66 -4.15
N ASN A 88 -4.50 -3.49 -3.95
CA ASN A 88 -5.84 -3.24 -4.47
C ASN A 88 -5.87 -3.19 -6.00
N ALA A 89 -4.84 -2.63 -6.63
CA ALA A 89 -4.70 -2.65 -8.08
C ALA A 89 -4.59 -4.09 -8.64
N LEU A 90 -3.98 -5.02 -7.89
CA LEU A 90 -3.93 -6.43 -8.27
C LEU A 90 -5.27 -7.15 -8.07
N LYS A 91 -5.93 -6.95 -6.91
CA LYS A 91 -7.21 -7.60 -6.57
C LYS A 91 -8.33 -7.28 -7.55
N ASN A 92 -8.38 -6.04 -8.06
CA ASN A 92 -9.43 -5.63 -8.99
C ASN A 92 -9.23 -6.20 -10.41
N ASN A 93 -8.05 -6.74 -10.72
CA ASN A 93 -7.68 -7.16 -12.06
C ASN A 93 -7.43 -8.68 -12.22
N MET A 94 -7.42 -9.46 -11.13
CA MET A 94 -7.09 -10.88 -11.16
C MET A 94 -8.28 -11.77 -10.79
N ILE A 95 -8.46 -12.86 -11.54
CA ILE A 95 -9.43 -13.90 -11.23
C ILE A 95 -8.90 -14.83 -10.14
N GLY A 96 -9.75 -15.21 -9.17
CA GLY A 96 -9.44 -16.14 -8.08
C GLY A 96 -8.80 -15.53 -6.82
N VAL A 97 -8.46 -14.24 -6.81
CA VAL A 97 -7.89 -13.59 -5.61
C VAL A 97 -9.02 -13.18 -4.67
N GLY A 98 -9.14 -13.86 -3.53
CA GLY A 98 -10.18 -13.57 -2.52
C GLY A 98 -11.59 -14.01 -2.92
N GLN A 99 -11.73 -14.73 -4.04
CA GLN A 99 -12.99 -15.30 -4.51
C GLN A 99 -13.15 -16.74 -4.02
N ILE A 100 -14.39 -17.19 -3.87
CA ILE A 100 -14.74 -18.57 -3.50
C ILE A 100 -15.71 -19.18 -4.50
N TRP A 101 -15.61 -20.50 -4.70
CA TRP A 101 -16.59 -21.21 -5.52
C TRP A 101 -17.92 -21.32 -4.79
N GLN A 102 -19.00 -20.89 -5.45
CA GLN A 102 -20.36 -20.97 -4.96
C GLN A 102 -21.23 -21.75 -5.95
N ASN A 103 -21.99 -22.72 -5.45
CA ASN A 103 -23.02 -23.40 -6.24
C ASN A 103 -24.30 -22.57 -6.21
N VAL A 104 -24.66 -21.99 -7.36
CA VAL A 104 -25.82 -21.11 -7.52
C VAL A 104 -26.92 -21.74 -8.39
N THR A 105 -26.85 -23.05 -8.63
CA THR A 105 -27.79 -23.78 -9.51
C THR A 105 -29.26 -23.51 -9.19
N LYS A 106 -29.61 -23.39 -7.90
CA LYS A 106 -31.00 -23.13 -7.46
C LYS A 106 -31.40 -21.65 -7.53
N ASN A 107 -30.42 -20.74 -7.65
CA ASN A 107 -30.61 -19.30 -7.66
C ASN A 107 -30.59 -18.70 -9.07
N ARG A 108 -30.30 -19.54 -10.07
CA ARG A 108 -30.18 -19.14 -11.47
C ARG A 108 -31.26 -19.81 -12.30
N THR A 109 -31.72 -19.10 -13.33
CA THR A 109 -32.76 -19.58 -14.25
C THR A 109 -32.36 -19.18 -15.67
N ALA A 110 -32.55 -20.09 -16.62
CA ALA A 110 -32.32 -19.80 -18.03
C ALA A 110 -33.25 -18.68 -18.53
N GLY A 111 -32.75 -17.82 -19.41
CA GLY A 111 -33.45 -16.64 -19.92
C GLY A 111 -33.40 -15.42 -18.99
N THR A 112 -32.90 -15.55 -17.77
CA THR A 112 -32.75 -14.42 -16.84
C THR A 112 -31.39 -13.74 -17.01
N VAL A 113 -31.39 -12.41 -17.12
CA VAL A 113 -30.17 -11.60 -17.20
C VAL A 113 -29.62 -11.33 -15.81
N TYR A 114 -28.35 -11.68 -15.59
CA TYR A 114 -27.61 -11.43 -14.36
C TYR A 114 -26.51 -10.40 -14.61
N VAL A 115 -26.09 -9.70 -13.55
CA VAL A 115 -24.99 -8.71 -13.59
C VAL A 115 -23.89 -9.16 -12.64
N ASN A 116 -22.62 -8.98 -13.04
CA ASN A 116 -21.51 -9.10 -12.10
C ASN A 116 -21.41 -7.82 -11.26
N GLU A 117 -22.06 -7.83 -10.10
CA GLU A 117 -22.03 -6.72 -9.12
C GLU A 117 -20.81 -6.75 -8.19
N THR A 118 -19.90 -7.71 -8.36
CA THR A 118 -18.70 -7.81 -7.52
C THR A 118 -17.60 -6.86 -8.00
N SER A 119 -16.63 -6.56 -7.14
CA SER A 119 -15.49 -5.70 -7.50
C SER A 119 -14.40 -6.40 -8.32
N SER A 120 -14.61 -7.66 -8.71
CA SER A 120 -13.64 -8.46 -9.46
C SER A 120 -14.32 -9.23 -10.61
N PRO A 121 -13.62 -9.56 -11.69
CA PRO A 121 -14.16 -10.47 -12.72
C PRO A 121 -14.54 -11.82 -12.10
N ILE A 122 -15.69 -12.38 -12.47
CA ILE A 122 -16.12 -13.70 -11.99
C ILE A 122 -15.89 -14.76 -13.06
N GLN A 123 -15.59 -15.99 -12.63
CA GLN A 123 -15.63 -17.15 -13.52
C GLN A 123 -16.95 -17.87 -13.33
N VAL A 124 -17.62 -18.15 -14.44
CA VAL A 124 -18.87 -18.92 -14.43
C VAL A 124 -18.61 -20.26 -15.10
N ILE A 125 -19.10 -21.34 -14.49
CA ILE A 125 -19.12 -22.68 -15.06
C ILE A 125 -20.55 -23.16 -15.05
N ILE A 126 -21.04 -23.52 -16.23
CA ILE A 126 -22.39 -24.06 -16.41
C ILE A 126 -22.26 -25.43 -17.06
N THR A 127 -22.89 -26.44 -16.45
CA THR A 127 -22.98 -27.79 -16.98
C THR A 127 -24.40 -28.04 -17.44
N GLY A 128 -24.57 -28.22 -18.76
CA GLY A 128 -25.79 -28.71 -19.37
C GLY A 128 -25.83 -30.24 -19.36
N GLN A 129 -27.04 -30.79 -19.29
CA GLN A 129 -27.32 -32.21 -19.47
C GLN A 129 -28.20 -32.40 -20.70
N SER A 130 -27.80 -33.31 -21.59
CA SER A 130 -28.64 -33.75 -22.70
C SER A 130 -29.73 -34.70 -22.19
N GLY A 131 -30.96 -34.51 -22.70
CA GLY A 131 -32.08 -35.43 -22.50
C GLY A 131 -32.60 -35.96 -23.84
N GLU A 132 -33.75 -36.64 -23.82
CA GLU A 132 -34.40 -37.25 -24.99
C GLU A 132 -34.55 -36.26 -26.16
N ASN A 133 -34.86 -35.00 -25.87
CA ASN A 133 -35.10 -33.98 -26.90
C ASN A 133 -33.82 -33.31 -27.43
N GLY A 134 -32.64 -33.61 -26.87
CA GLY A 134 -31.41 -32.84 -27.11
C GLY A 134 -31.57 -31.41 -26.59
N GLY A 135 -30.92 -30.46 -27.25
CA GLY A 135 -31.13 -29.02 -26.99
C GLY A 135 -29.88 -28.20 -27.21
N THR A 136 -30.05 -26.89 -27.23
CA THR A 136 -28.95 -25.92 -27.29
C THR A 136 -28.92 -25.07 -26.03
N SER A 137 -27.75 -24.56 -25.71
CA SER A 137 -27.61 -23.54 -24.68
C SER A 137 -26.64 -22.48 -25.19
N ASP A 138 -27.17 -21.31 -25.45
CA ASP A 138 -26.43 -20.16 -25.96
C ASP A 138 -26.07 -19.26 -24.79
N ILE A 139 -24.78 -18.92 -24.67
CA ILE A 139 -24.25 -18.11 -23.57
C ILE A 139 -23.89 -16.75 -24.12
N LEU A 140 -24.43 -15.73 -23.45
CA LEU A 140 -24.22 -14.34 -23.80
C LEU A 140 -23.59 -13.60 -22.62
N VAL A 141 -22.60 -12.78 -22.92
CA VAL A 141 -21.98 -11.84 -21.97
C VAL A 141 -22.00 -10.47 -22.60
N ASN A 142 -22.65 -9.51 -21.95
CA ASN A 142 -22.85 -8.16 -22.46
C ASN A 142 -23.37 -8.15 -23.90
N GLU A 143 -24.40 -8.95 -24.17
CA GLU A 143 -25.04 -9.13 -25.49
C GLU A 143 -24.15 -9.80 -26.56
N VAL A 144 -22.91 -10.17 -26.23
CA VAL A 144 -22.04 -10.93 -27.12
C VAL A 144 -22.28 -12.42 -26.92
N HIS A 145 -22.66 -13.12 -27.99
CA HIS A 145 -22.74 -14.58 -27.99
C HIS A 145 -21.33 -15.19 -27.97
N ILE A 146 -20.94 -15.78 -26.85
CA ILE A 146 -19.57 -16.29 -26.64
C ILE A 146 -19.44 -17.80 -26.83
N ALA A 147 -20.52 -18.57 -26.65
CA ALA A 147 -20.50 -20.02 -26.80
C ALA A 147 -21.90 -20.61 -26.97
N THR A 148 -21.99 -21.65 -27.79
CA THR A 148 -23.16 -22.54 -27.88
C THR A 148 -22.78 -23.94 -27.39
N LEU A 149 -23.55 -24.52 -26.46
CA LEU A 149 -23.51 -25.95 -26.19
C LEU A 149 -24.62 -26.67 -26.95
N GLY A 150 -24.23 -27.53 -27.89
CA GLY A 150 -25.13 -28.50 -28.51
C GLY A 150 -25.20 -29.80 -27.71
N ASN A 151 -26.41 -30.23 -27.40
CA ASN A 151 -26.71 -31.50 -26.75
C ASN A 151 -27.34 -32.49 -27.74
N PHE A 152 -26.85 -33.73 -27.73
CA PHE A 152 -27.33 -34.79 -28.60
C PHE A 152 -28.64 -35.37 -28.06
N ARG A 153 -29.50 -35.84 -28.97
CA ARG A 153 -30.71 -36.59 -28.62
C ARG A 153 -30.36 -37.99 -28.10
N ASP A 154 -31.25 -38.53 -27.29
CA ASP A 154 -31.25 -39.94 -26.83
C ASP A 154 -29.98 -40.41 -26.11
N HIS A 155 -29.20 -39.47 -25.57
CA HIS A 155 -28.01 -39.76 -24.76
C HIS A 155 -28.05 -38.93 -23.47
N THR A 156 -27.49 -39.47 -22.39
CA THR A 156 -27.21 -38.69 -21.17
C THR A 156 -25.76 -38.25 -21.18
N ILE A 157 -25.50 -37.05 -21.69
CA ILE A 157 -24.18 -36.45 -21.77
C ILE A 157 -24.18 -35.17 -20.94
N TYR A 158 -23.08 -34.94 -20.22
CA TYR A 158 -22.85 -33.71 -19.47
C TYR A 158 -21.78 -32.91 -20.18
N ARG A 159 -22.08 -31.66 -20.52
CA ARG A 159 -21.11 -30.74 -21.11
C ARG A 159 -21.05 -29.46 -20.30
N SER A 160 -19.82 -29.01 -20.04
CA SER A 160 -19.57 -27.80 -19.28
C SER A 160 -18.98 -26.73 -20.18
N VAL A 161 -19.44 -25.50 -20.01
CA VAL A 161 -18.79 -24.30 -20.53
C VAL A 161 -18.24 -23.50 -19.38
N THR A 162 -17.10 -22.84 -19.61
CA THR A 162 -16.56 -21.86 -18.69
C THR A 162 -16.29 -20.55 -19.41
N PHE A 163 -16.61 -19.46 -18.75
CA PHE A 163 -16.38 -18.12 -19.27
C PHE A 163 -16.15 -17.13 -18.12
N ILE A 164 -15.63 -15.95 -18.48
CA ILE A 164 -15.35 -14.87 -17.55
C ILE A 164 -16.36 -13.76 -17.80
N VAL A 165 -16.89 -13.18 -16.72
CA VAL A 165 -17.78 -12.01 -16.77
C VAL A 165 -17.05 -10.83 -16.10
N PRO A 166 -16.68 -9.78 -16.86
CA PRO A 166 -16.07 -8.59 -16.29
C PRO A 166 -17.01 -7.88 -15.30
N VAL A 167 -16.44 -7.02 -14.45
CA VAL A 167 -17.19 -6.23 -13.46
C VAL A 167 -18.22 -5.34 -14.17
N GLY A 168 -19.45 -5.30 -13.63
CA GLY A 168 -20.55 -4.49 -14.15
C GLY A 168 -21.20 -5.01 -15.43
N MET A 169 -20.68 -6.11 -16.02
CA MET A 169 -21.22 -6.67 -17.25
C MET A 169 -22.38 -7.63 -16.98
N THR A 170 -23.30 -7.69 -17.94
CA THR A 170 -24.42 -8.63 -17.91
C THR A 170 -24.01 -10.00 -18.46
N TYR A 171 -24.69 -11.06 -18.05
CA TYR A 171 -24.55 -12.40 -18.61
C TYR A 171 -25.84 -13.19 -18.43
N TRP A 172 -26.15 -14.05 -19.38
CA TRP A 172 -27.27 -14.98 -19.29
C TRP A 172 -27.05 -16.19 -20.19
N ILE A 173 -27.95 -17.16 -20.02
CA ILE A 173 -27.99 -18.37 -20.83
C ILE A 173 -29.39 -18.55 -21.41
N GLU A 174 -29.46 -18.75 -22.71
CA GLU A 174 -30.67 -19.14 -23.42
C GLU A 174 -30.58 -20.65 -23.63
N ALA A 175 -31.21 -21.42 -22.73
CA ALA A 175 -31.12 -22.87 -22.74
C ALA A 175 -32.48 -23.52 -23.02
N THR A 176 -32.48 -24.40 -24.02
CA THR A 176 -33.56 -25.37 -24.23
C THR A 176 -33.22 -26.73 -23.58
N ALA A 177 -31.93 -26.98 -23.32
CA ALA A 177 -31.45 -28.14 -22.57
C ALA A 177 -31.49 -27.90 -21.04
N GLN A 178 -31.50 -28.99 -20.27
CA GLN A 178 -31.52 -28.92 -18.81
C GLN A 178 -30.17 -28.41 -18.27
N ILE A 179 -30.21 -27.43 -17.39
CA ILE A 179 -29.03 -26.99 -16.62
C ILE A 179 -28.89 -27.90 -15.39
N LYS A 180 -27.77 -28.62 -15.29
CA LYS A 180 -27.48 -29.53 -14.19
C LYS A 180 -26.73 -28.86 -13.05
N TYR A 181 -25.71 -28.07 -13.39
CA TYR A 181 -24.89 -27.34 -12.43
C TYR A 181 -24.61 -25.93 -12.94
N TRP A 182 -24.61 -25.00 -12.01
CA TRP A 182 -24.16 -23.63 -12.21
C TRP A 182 -23.32 -23.23 -11.01
N SER A 183 -22.05 -22.98 -11.26
CA SER A 183 -21.06 -22.59 -10.25
C SER A 183 -20.41 -21.27 -10.65
N GLU A 184 -20.19 -20.41 -9.68
CA GLU A 184 -19.57 -19.10 -9.87
C GLU A 184 -18.42 -18.94 -8.90
N LEU A 185 -17.25 -18.56 -9.40
CA LEU A 185 -16.11 -18.11 -8.61
C LEU A 185 -16.26 -16.60 -8.42
N ARG A 186 -16.61 -16.19 -7.21
CA ARG A 186 -16.89 -14.79 -6.86
C ARG A 186 -16.46 -14.44 -5.45
#